data_AF-A0A961TUJ1-F1
#
_entry.id   AF-A0A961TUJ1-F1
#
_cell.length_a   1.000
_cell.length_b   1.000
_cell.length_c   1.000
_cell.angle_alpha   90.00
_cell.angle_beta   90.00
_cell.angle_gamma   90.00
#
_symmetry.space_group_name_H-M   'P 1'
#
loop_
_entity.id
_entity.type
_entity.pdbx_description
1 polymer ?
#
loop_
_entity_poly.entity_id
_entity_poly.type
_entity_poly.pdbx_seq_one_letter_code
_entity_poly.pdbx_strand_id
1 'polypeptide(L)'
;MIKLCRASFADAAAVKTSYPFSRSTPTSNKDYWDRFDQLFVDRPNTRCMILGLSRPSMHWIVAYRESGSRISFVDTDPHKPFQRKNRSMLHAGSRNGHPKKWIIDRSELILFEAE
;
A
#
# COMPACT_ATOMS: atom_id res chain seq x y z
N MET A 1 -3.67 -2.19 -15.33
CA MET A 1 -3.43 -3.60 -14.98
C MET A 1 -4.53 -4.17 -14.08
N ILE A 2 -4.79 -3.64 -12.87
CA ILE A 2 -5.82 -4.18 -11.95
C ILE A 2 -7.23 -4.27 -12.57
N LYS A 3 -7.63 -3.27 -13.37
CA LYS A 3 -8.91 -3.32 -14.11
C LYS A 3 -9.03 -4.55 -15.03
N LEU A 4 -7.93 -4.95 -15.67
CA LEU A 4 -7.89 -6.15 -16.52
C LEU A 4 -7.93 -7.43 -15.67
N CYS A 5 -7.18 -7.48 -14.56
CA CYS A 5 -7.22 -8.61 -13.63
C CYS A 5 -8.63 -8.85 -13.06
N ARG A 6 -9.38 -7.78 -12.76
CA ARG A 6 -10.76 -7.87 -12.29
C ARG A 6 -11.71 -8.48 -13.33
N ALA A 7 -11.47 -8.27 -14.63
CA ALA A 7 -12.31 -8.87 -15.67
C ALA A 7 -12.20 -10.41 -15.73
N SER A 8 -11.17 -10.99 -15.10
CA SER A 8 -10.90 -12.43 -15.10
C SER A 8 -11.41 -13.16 -13.84
N PHE A 9 -12.01 -12.47 -12.87
CA PHE A 9 -12.51 -13.06 -11.62
C PHE A 9 -14.03 -12.95 -11.52
N ALA A 10 -14.71 -14.09 -11.32
CA ALA A 10 -16.17 -14.17 -11.25
C ALA A 10 -16.79 -13.28 -10.16
N ASP A 11 -16.11 -13.15 -9.02
CA ASP A 11 -16.56 -12.35 -7.87
C ASP A 11 -15.90 -10.97 -7.78
N ALA A 12 -15.33 -10.47 -8.89
CA ALA A 12 -14.67 -9.16 -8.89
C ALA A 12 -15.60 -7.99 -8.57
N ALA A 13 -16.92 -8.20 -8.64
CA ALA A 13 -17.92 -7.24 -8.18
C ALA A 13 -17.80 -6.98 -6.67
N ALA A 14 -17.56 -8.03 -5.87
CA ALA A 14 -17.50 -7.95 -4.40
C ALA A 14 -16.29 -7.16 -3.84
N VAL A 15 -15.39 -6.67 -4.70
CA VAL A 15 -14.19 -5.94 -4.31
C VAL A 15 -14.12 -4.60 -5.03
N LYS A 16 -14.25 -3.52 -4.27
CA LYS A 16 -14.08 -2.16 -4.75
C LYS A 16 -12.61 -1.74 -4.68
N THR A 17 -12.11 -1.16 -5.76
CA THR A 17 -10.72 -0.68 -5.87
C THR A 17 -10.68 0.82 -6.08
N SER A 18 -9.84 1.54 -5.34
CA SER A 18 -9.64 2.98 -5.53
C SER A 18 -8.16 3.38 -5.46
N TYR A 19 -7.85 4.60 -5.92
CA TYR A 19 -6.48 5.14 -6.02
C TYR A 19 -6.38 6.48 -5.26
N PRO A 20 -6.39 6.48 -3.92
CA PRO A 20 -6.60 7.69 -3.13
C PRO A 20 -5.55 8.79 -3.37
N PHE A 21 -4.31 8.41 -3.73
CA PHE A 21 -3.19 9.35 -3.84
C PHE A 21 -2.80 9.70 -5.28
N SER A 22 -3.47 9.11 -6.28
CA SER A 22 -3.14 9.34 -7.69
C SER A 22 -3.41 10.78 -8.15
N ARG A 23 -4.49 11.41 -7.66
CA ARG A 23 -4.87 12.80 -8.02
C ARG A 23 -4.44 13.85 -7.00
N SER A 24 -4.22 13.45 -5.76
CA SER A 24 -3.83 14.32 -4.65
C SER A 24 -2.72 13.64 -3.88
N THR A 25 -1.52 13.65 -4.47
CA THR A 25 -0.35 12.98 -3.91
C THR A 25 0.13 13.68 -2.64
N PRO A 26 0.35 12.94 -1.54
CA PRO A 26 0.91 13.52 -0.32
C PRO A 26 2.27 14.19 -0.53
N THR A 27 2.47 15.34 0.10
CA THR A 27 3.64 16.21 -0.15
C THR A 27 4.83 15.93 0.76
N SER A 28 4.65 15.15 1.83
CA SER A 28 5.71 14.75 2.76
C SER A 28 5.53 13.30 3.25
N ASN A 29 6.56 12.73 3.87
CA ASN A 29 6.47 11.41 4.50
C ASN A 29 5.43 11.39 5.64
N LYS A 30 5.35 12.47 6.43
CA LYS A 30 4.38 12.58 7.51
C LYS A 30 2.96 12.62 6.95
N ASP A 31 2.70 13.52 6.00
CA ASP A 31 1.41 13.69 5.33
C ASP A 31 0.92 12.39 4.67
N TYR A 32 1.81 11.67 3.98
CA TYR A 32 1.49 10.36 3.41
C TYR A 32 0.94 9.40 4.47
N TRP A 33 1.63 9.32 5.59
CA TRP A 33 1.36 8.40 6.67
C TRP A 33 0.10 8.77 7.46
N ASP A 34 -0.10 10.06 7.74
CA ASP A 34 -1.33 10.55 8.38
C ASP A 34 -2.55 10.20 7.52
N ARG A 35 -2.49 10.49 6.21
CA ARG A 35 -3.59 10.19 5.27
C ARG A 35 -3.78 8.69 5.07
N PHE A 36 -2.71 7.90 5.05
CA PHE A 36 -2.77 6.45 4.95
C PHE A 36 -3.48 5.83 6.17
N ASP A 37 -3.13 6.28 7.37
CA ASP A 37 -3.76 5.78 8.60
C ASP A 37 -5.24 6.18 8.64
N GLN A 38 -5.56 7.40 8.20
CA GLN A 38 -6.94 7.88 8.11
C GLN A 38 -7.81 7.03 7.18
N LEU A 39 -7.26 6.51 6.06
CA LEU A 39 -8.02 5.64 5.16
C LEU A 39 -8.50 4.36 5.85
N PHE A 40 -7.71 3.77 6.75
CA PHE A 40 -8.15 2.62 7.54
C PHE A 40 -9.18 2.97 8.63
N VAL A 41 -9.31 4.25 9.01
CA VAL A 41 -10.31 4.72 9.97
C VAL A 41 -11.62 5.04 9.24
N ASP A 42 -11.54 5.80 8.15
CA ASP A 42 -12.70 6.27 7.40
C ASP A 42 -13.39 5.16 6.59
N ARG A 43 -12.66 4.10 6.25
CA ARG A 43 -13.14 3.02 5.38
C ARG A 43 -13.08 1.68 6.11
N PRO A 44 -14.09 1.35 6.93
CA PRO A 44 -14.10 0.14 7.75
C PRO A 44 -14.07 -1.15 6.91
N ASN A 45 -14.53 -1.11 5.67
CA ASN A 45 -14.52 -2.24 4.74
C ASN A 45 -13.17 -2.45 4.04
N THR A 46 -12.14 -1.67 4.38
CA THR A 46 -10.80 -1.84 3.81
C THR A 46 -10.25 -3.22 4.16
N ARG A 47 -9.92 -4.01 3.14
CA ARG A 47 -9.30 -5.33 3.29
C ARG A 47 -7.78 -5.22 3.23
N CYS A 48 -7.26 -4.47 2.27
CA CYS A 48 -5.84 -4.20 2.15
C CYS A 48 -5.58 -2.94 1.33
N MET A 49 -4.35 -2.47 1.39
CA MET A 49 -3.81 -1.43 0.52
C MET A 49 -2.51 -1.92 -0.10
N ILE A 50 -2.26 -1.60 -1.36
CA ILE A 50 -1.02 -1.88 -2.07
C ILE A 50 -0.26 -0.56 -2.21
N LEU A 51 0.99 -0.54 -1.76
CA LEU A 51 1.88 0.60 -1.87
C LEU A 51 2.95 0.31 -2.93
N GLY A 52 3.15 1.26 -3.84
CA GLY A 52 4.23 1.20 -4.82
C GLY A 52 5.57 1.63 -4.22
N LEU A 53 6.62 0.87 -4.51
CA LEU A 53 7.99 1.18 -4.11
C LEU A 53 8.81 1.65 -5.30
N SER A 54 9.64 2.66 -5.09
CA SER A 54 10.68 3.08 -6.03
C SER A 54 12.07 2.55 -5.67
N ARG A 55 12.30 2.19 -4.40
CA ARG A 55 13.55 1.57 -3.94
C ARG A 55 13.30 0.52 -2.84
N PRO A 56 14.11 -0.55 -2.73
CA PRO A 56 15.37 -0.81 -3.45
C PRO A 56 15.21 -1.18 -4.93
N SER A 57 14.02 -1.58 -5.33
CA SER A 57 13.61 -1.81 -6.73
C SER A 57 12.15 -1.41 -6.89
N MET A 58 11.70 -1.28 -8.14
CA MET A 58 10.28 -1.09 -8.45
C MET A 58 9.51 -2.37 -8.11
N HIS A 59 8.75 -2.34 -7.03
CA HIS A 59 7.99 -3.49 -6.52
C HIS A 59 6.82 -3.02 -5.64
N TRP A 60 5.89 -3.91 -5.27
CA TRP A 60 4.75 -3.60 -4.41
C TRP A 60 4.84 -4.20 -3.01
N ILE A 61 4.40 -3.46 -2.01
CA ILE A 61 4.20 -3.98 -0.65
C ILE A 61 2.71 -3.94 -0.30
N VAL A 62 2.21 -5.01 0.30
CA VAL A 62 0.82 -5.09 0.73
C VAL A 62 0.73 -4.71 2.19
N ALA A 63 -0.14 -3.76 2.50
CA ALA A 63 -0.52 -3.40 3.85
C ALA A 63 -1.93 -3.92 4.16
N TYR A 64 -2.12 -4.51 5.33
CA TYR A 64 -3.43 -4.96 5.79
C TYR A 64 -3.52 -4.84 7.32
N ARG A 65 -4.74 -4.74 7.82
CA ARG A 65 -5.00 -4.71 9.26
C ARG A 65 -5.07 -6.15 9.77
N GLU A 66 -4.22 -6.48 10.74
CA GLU A 66 -4.30 -7.77 11.46
C GLU A 66 -5.54 -7.79 12.37
N SER A 67 -5.87 -8.95 12.95
CA SER A 67 -6.90 -9.03 14.00
C SER A 67 -6.56 -8.05 15.15
N GLY A 68 -7.25 -6.91 15.18
CA GLY A 68 -6.98 -5.77 16.07
C GLY A 68 -6.75 -4.46 15.31
N SER A 69 -5.94 -3.56 15.87
CA SER A 69 -5.65 -2.22 15.28
C SER A 69 -4.32 -2.13 14.53
N ARG A 70 -3.48 -3.18 14.61
CA ARG A 70 -2.14 -3.17 14.01
C ARG A 70 -2.19 -3.32 12.49
N ILE A 71 -1.45 -2.47 11.79
CA ILE A 71 -1.23 -2.58 10.34
C ILE A 71 0.09 -3.33 10.10
N SER A 72 0.01 -4.39 9.31
CA SER A 72 1.15 -5.19 8.86
C SER A 72 1.49 -4.88 7.41
N PHE A 73 2.78 -4.93 7.08
CA PHE A 73 3.30 -4.71 5.73
C PHE A 73 4.06 -5.96 5.27
N VAL A 74 3.75 -6.44 4.08
CA VAL A 74 4.28 -7.69 3.53
C VAL A 74 4.87 -7.46 2.15
N ASP A 75 6.13 -7.84 2.01
CA ASP A 75 6.82 -7.91 0.73
C ASP A 75 6.18 -8.97 -0.17
N THR A 76 5.87 -8.60 -1.41
CA THR A 76 5.21 -9.49 -2.37
C THR A 76 6.14 -9.96 -3.49
N ASP A 77 7.46 -9.81 -3.32
CA ASP A 77 8.44 -10.29 -4.28
C ASP A 77 8.29 -11.81 -4.49
N PRO A 78 7.90 -12.28 -5.69
CA PRO A 78 7.61 -13.69 -5.93
C PRO A 78 8.87 -14.57 -5.87
N HIS A 79 10.06 -13.98 -5.93
CA HIS A 79 11.33 -14.70 -5.87
C HIS A 79 11.91 -14.76 -4.45
N LYS A 80 11.24 -14.17 -3.47
CA LYS A 80 11.67 -14.17 -2.07
C LYS A 80 10.65 -14.88 -1.18
N PRO A 81 11.10 -15.47 -0.06
CA PRO A 81 10.15 -15.93 0.94
C PRO A 81 9.32 -14.77 1.46
N PHE A 82 8.13 -15.08 1.96
CA PHE A 82 7.25 -14.13 2.62
C PHE A 82 7.99 -13.34 3.71
N GLN A 83 8.07 -12.02 3.56
CA GLN A 83 8.78 -11.15 4.51
C GLN A 83 7.86 -10.03 5.00
N ARG A 84 7.66 -9.99 6.33
CA ARG A 84 7.04 -8.84 6.99
C ARG A 84 8.04 -7.68 7.10
N LYS A 85 7.56 -6.46 6.91
CA LYS A 85 8.34 -5.23 7.10
C LYS A 85 7.69 -4.37 8.18
N ASN A 86 8.54 -3.71 8.95
CA ASN A 86 8.11 -2.69 9.89
C ASN A 86 7.93 -1.36 9.16
N ARG A 87 6.93 -0.56 9.57
CA ARG A 87 6.72 0.79 9.03
C ARG A 87 7.95 1.68 9.12
N SER A 88 8.77 1.52 10.16
CA SER A 88 10.03 2.27 10.33
C SER A 88 11.03 2.05 9.17
N MET A 89 10.94 0.90 8.48
CA MET A 89 11.74 0.56 7.31
C MET A 89 11.21 1.19 6.01
N LEU A 90 10.01 1.76 6.04
CA LEU A 90 9.35 2.38 4.90
C LEU A 90 9.47 3.91 5.00
N HIS A 91 9.66 4.56 3.86
CA HIS A 91 9.72 6.00 3.77
C HIS A 91 9.01 6.50 2.51
N ALA A 92 8.02 7.36 2.70
CA ALA A 92 7.23 7.92 1.61
C ALA A 92 7.82 9.27 1.19
N GLY A 93 8.58 9.26 0.09
CA GLY A 93 9.35 10.42 -0.37
C GLY A 93 10.28 10.06 -1.52
N SER A 94 11.10 11.00 -1.99
CA SER A 94 12.03 10.75 -3.10
C SER A 94 13.43 10.32 -2.67
N ARG A 95 13.83 10.62 -1.43
CA ARG A 95 15.16 10.31 -0.90
C ARG A 95 15.11 9.98 0.58
N ASN A 96 15.90 9.00 0.99
CA ASN A 96 16.27 8.78 2.39
C ASN A 96 17.75 8.38 2.44
N GLY A 97 18.52 8.99 3.33
CA GLY A 97 19.95 8.70 3.48
C GLY A 97 20.25 7.31 4.05
N HIS A 98 19.25 6.63 4.61
CA HIS A 98 19.42 5.32 5.21
C HIS A 98 19.32 4.21 4.14
N PRO A 99 20.40 3.45 3.86
CA PRO A 99 20.46 2.54 2.71
C PRO A 99 19.49 1.37 2.81
N LYS A 100 19.07 1.01 4.02
CA LYS A 100 18.12 -0.10 4.26
C LYS A 100 16.64 0.33 4.16
N LYS A 101 16.33 1.62 4.02
CA LYS A 101 14.94 2.07 3.94
C LYS A 101 14.39 1.86 2.53
N TRP A 102 13.16 1.40 2.49
CA TRP A 102 12.39 1.22 1.27
C TRP A 102 11.65 2.50 0.98
N ILE A 103 11.76 2.96 -0.25
CA ILE A 103 11.21 4.25 -0.67
C ILE A 103 9.89 3.99 -1.38
N ILE A 104 8.81 4.53 -0.83
CA ILE A 104 7.47 4.46 -1.39
C ILE A 104 7.28 5.59 -2.40
N ASP A 105 6.75 5.27 -3.57
CA ASP A 105 6.16 6.26 -4.45
C ASP A 105 4.85 6.75 -3.84
N ARG A 106 4.82 8.02 -3.44
CA ARG A 106 3.68 8.62 -2.73
C ARG A 106 2.41 8.65 -3.57
N SER A 107 2.52 8.61 -4.89
CA SER A 107 1.38 8.63 -5.81
C SER A 107 0.76 7.23 -5.96
N GLU A 108 1.52 6.18 -5.66
CA GLU A 108 1.13 4.78 -5.84
C GLU A 108 0.57 4.18 -4.55
N LEU A 109 -0.70 4.48 -4.28
CA LEU A 109 -1.50 3.78 -3.28
C LEU A 109 -2.79 3.27 -3.91
N ILE A 110 -3.03 1.96 -3.76
CA ILE A 110 -4.21 1.27 -4.26
C ILE A 110 -4.93 0.69 -3.06
N LEU A 111 -6.22 0.97 -2.93
CA LEU A 111 -7.02 0.56 -1.79
C LEU A 111 -8.10 -0.42 -2.24
N PHE A 112 -8.20 -1.54 -1.54
CA PHE A 112 -9.16 -2.62 -1.78
C PHE A 112 -10.15 -2.70 -0.62
N GLU A 113 -11.42 -2.59 -0.95
CA GLU A 113 -12.55 -2.65 -0.02
C GLU A 113 -13.44 -3.84 -0.39
N ALA A 114 -13.99 -4.52 0.61
CA ALA A 114 -15.16 -5.36 0.35
C ALA A 114 -16.38 -4.48 0.13
N GLU A 115 -17.25 -4.89 -0.79
CA GLU A 115 -18.61 -4.34 -0.86
C GLU A 115 -19.43 -4.74 0.39
#